data_AF-A0A6B3VWT5-F1
#
_entry.id   AF-A0A6B3VWT5-F1
#
_cell.length_a   1.000
_cell.length_b   1.000
_cell.length_c   1.000
_cell.angle_alpha   90.00
_cell.angle_beta   90.00
_cell.angle_gamma   90.00
#
_symmetry.space_group_name_H-M   'P 1'
#
loop_
_entity.id
_entity.type
_entity.pdbx_description
1 polymer ?
#
loop_
_entity_poly.entity_id
_entity_poly.type
_entity_poly.pdbx_seq_one_letter_code
_entity_poly.pdbx_strand_id
1 'polypeptide(L)'
;MLRQCNEHDFYRIMIVSKDRLSPDRIVKFFWAAFVFSGIITAVLLFGSRSNVNITNPIWSVIVKTGIILLVIQFTIAVFYMREKNAYHFQKLQSLLLSIISLKMSFELYFIYFLLCDDRFAPSYLKTTAITLFVGGLVYLIFTTFRGIKKVQQGELRKDGSGLYNIQQSKSNISLPIIFGATMMGGAISRTLSNSSNTTENILGLYFFLLLCVILQYTIAFAWPELFLLTYCKFKFESFQIPMSKQPRSNKKQTMPFKTQRQEKREVNIKRAPIEFHHVISTITRCKTDEWYYTALNFEGSVIRTGLKSTGTIIYKVANFNEATNEAHYTFYIPVNTAIEMEENDKYIFNNIWTFDDGLILRNGNLDENMEHYYELLRTKAKADHLKLEEPFYHILKGDGYVHIYAPIVIED
;
A
#
# COMPACT_ATOMS: atom_id res chain seq x y z
N MET A 1 13.27 -25.33 9.89
CA MET A 1 13.83 -23.97 9.90
C MET A 1 12.96 -22.97 10.69
N LEU A 2 11.68 -22.76 10.37
CA LEU A 2 10.84 -21.75 11.08
C LEU A 2 10.23 -22.20 12.43
N ARG A 3 10.33 -23.49 12.80
CA ARG A 3 9.72 -24.02 14.02
C ARG A 3 10.23 -23.35 15.31
N GLN A 4 11.50 -22.95 15.33
CA GLN A 4 12.16 -22.32 16.47
C GLN A 4 11.83 -20.82 16.64
N CYS A 5 11.21 -20.19 15.64
CA CYS A 5 10.86 -18.76 15.70
C CYS A 5 9.56 -18.54 16.46
N ASN A 6 9.53 -17.47 17.26
CA ASN A 6 8.39 -17.05 18.07
C ASN A 6 7.58 -15.97 17.35
N GLU A 7 6.39 -15.66 17.87
CA GLU A 7 5.47 -14.70 17.24
C GLU A 7 6.09 -13.30 17.05
N HIS A 8 6.89 -12.85 18.01
CA HIS A 8 7.56 -11.54 17.96
C HIS A 8 8.53 -11.41 16.76
N ASP A 9 9.05 -12.53 16.24
CA ASP A 9 9.91 -12.54 15.05
C ASP A 9 9.16 -12.16 13.77
N PHE A 10 7.83 -12.19 13.80
CA PHE A 10 6.95 -11.93 12.67
C PHE A 10 6.16 -10.62 12.79
N TYR A 11 6.58 -9.70 13.67
CA TYR A 11 5.88 -8.45 13.94
C TYR A 11 5.51 -7.66 12.67
N ARG A 12 6.43 -7.53 11.71
CA ARG A 12 6.15 -6.83 10.44
C ARG A 12 5.12 -7.57 9.57
N ILE A 13 5.12 -8.91 9.57
CA ILE A 13 4.10 -9.70 8.86
C ILE A 13 2.73 -9.54 9.54
N MET A 14 2.70 -9.41 10.86
CA MET A 14 1.46 -9.14 11.60
C MET A 14 0.84 -7.80 11.19
N ILE A 15 1.65 -6.75 11.06
CA ILE A 15 1.17 -5.44 10.57
C ILE A 15 0.57 -5.58 9.18
N VAL A 16 1.30 -6.22 8.26
CA VAL A 16 0.86 -6.47 6.90
C VAL A 16 -0.46 -7.25 6.86
N SER A 17 -0.58 -8.30 7.68
CA SER A 17 -1.80 -9.12 7.83
C SER A 17 -3.01 -8.29 8.25
N LYS A 18 -2.81 -7.26 9.10
CA LYS A 18 -3.89 -6.39 9.58
C LYS A 18 -4.24 -5.27 8.61
N ASP A 19 -3.30 -4.84 7.79
CA ASP A 19 -3.50 -3.80 6.79
C ASP A 19 -3.75 -4.39 5.39
N ARG A 20 -2.72 -4.40 4.52
CA ARG A 20 -2.85 -4.74 3.09
C ARG A 20 -3.27 -6.19 2.79
N LEU A 21 -2.94 -7.14 3.67
CA LEU A 21 -3.31 -8.56 3.55
C LEU A 21 -4.39 -8.97 4.56
N SER A 22 -5.26 -8.03 4.95
CA SER A 22 -6.45 -8.33 5.73
C SER A 22 -7.44 -9.23 4.97
N PRO A 23 -8.27 -10.03 5.68
CA PRO A 23 -9.23 -10.93 5.04
C PRO A 23 -10.08 -10.24 3.97
N ASP A 24 -10.57 -9.04 4.26
CA ASP A 24 -11.34 -8.21 3.32
C ASP A 24 -10.55 -7.82 2.05
N ARG A 25 -9.27 -7.45 2.20
CA ARG A 25 -8.43 -7.08 1.05
C ARG A 25 -8.03 -8.28 0.22
N ILE A 26 -7.84 -9.45 0.83
CA ILE A 26 -7.60 -10.71 0.12
C ILE A 26 -8.80 -11.08 -0.79
N VAL A 27 -10.03 -10.83 -0.35
CA VAL A 27 -11.23 -11.02 -1.20
C VAL A 27 -11.15 -10.16 -2.46
N LYS A 28 -10.74 -8.90 -2.34
CA LYS A 28 -10.55 -8.01 -3.51
C LYS A 28 -9.49 -8.56 -4.45
N PHE A 29 -8.39 -9.09 -3.90
CA PHE A 29 -7.36 -9.75 -4.71
C PHE A 29 -7.91 -10.94 -5.48
N PHE A 30 -8.76 -11.79 -4.88
CA PHE A 30 -9.39 -12.91 -5.59
C PHE A 30 -10.24 -12.45 -6.79
N TRP A 31 -11.01 -11.38 -6.63
CA TRP A 31 -11.77 -10.79 -7.74
C TRP A 31 -10.86 -10.20 -8.82
N ALA A 32 -9.83 -9.44 -8.43
CA ALA A 32 -8.86 -8.88 -9.38
C ALA A 32 -8.14 -9.99 -10.17
N ALA A 33 -7.68 -11.03 -9.46
CA ALA A 33 -7.06 -12.20 -10.07
C ALA A 33 -8.04 -12.93 -11.00
N PHE A 34 -9.32 -13.03 -10.64
CA PHE A 34 -10.33 -13.68 -11.48
C PHE A 34 -10.52 -12.93 -12.81
N VAL A 35 -10.63 -11.60 -12.76
CA VAL A 35 -10.73 -10.77 -13.97
C VAL A 35 -9.46 -10.91 -14.82
N PHE A 36 -8.28 -10.85 -14.20
CA PHE A 36 -7.00 -11.03 -14.87
C PHE A 36 -6.92 -12.38 -15.60
N SER A 37 -7.16 -13.49 -14.89
CA SER A 37 -7.17 -14.83 -15.49
C SER A 37 -8.28 -15.00 -16.53
N GLY A 38 -9.41 -14.30 -16.37
CA GLY A 38 -10.51 -14.28 -17.33
C GLY A 38 -10.10 -13.65 -18.66
N ILE A 39 -9.42 -12.51 -18.63
CA ILE A 39 -8.86 -11.85 -19.82
C ILE A 39 -7.87 -12.78 -20.51
N ILE A 40 -6.95 -13.39 -19.75
CA ILE A 40 -5.97 -14.31 -20.33
C ILE A 40 -6.65 -15.51 -20.99
N THR A 41 -7.60 -16.14 -20.30
CA THR A 41 -8.33 -17.29 -20.82
C THR A 41 -9.12 -16.93 -22.08
N ALA A 42 -9.72 -15.73 -22.11
CA ALA A 42 -10.41 -15.23 -23.29
C ALA A 42 -9.45 -15.05 -24.48
N VAL A 43 -8.30 -14.40 -24.27
CA VAL A 43 -7.27 -14.23 -25.32
C VAL A 43 -6.80 -15.58 -25.85
N LEU A 44 -6.53 -16.55 -24.97
CA LEU A 44 -6.12 -17.90 -25.36
C LEU A 44 -7.23 -18.62 -26.16
N LEU A 45 -8.48 -18.52 -25.73
CA LEU A 45 -9.63 -19.13 -26.40
C LEU A 45 -9.83 -18.55 -27.81
N PHE A 46 -9.84 -17.22 -27.94
CA PHE A 46 -10.02 -16.55 -29.21
C PHE A 46 -8.83 -16.77 -30.15
N GLY A 47 -7.61 -16.62 -29.65
CA GLY A 47 -6.39 -16.83 -30.43
C GLY A 47 -6.31 -18.26 -30.95
N SER A 48 -6.48 -19.26 -30.09
CA SER A 48 -6.41 -20.67 -30.48
C SER A 48 -7.51 -21.12 -31.44
N ARG A 49 -8.68 -20.48 -31.45
CA ARG A 49 -9.82 -20.89 -32.30
C ARG A 49 -9.89 -20.13 -33.63
N SER A 50 -9.44 -18.88 -33.65
CA SER A 50 -9.59 -18.01 -34.82
C SER A 50 -8.40 -18.08 -35.78
N ASN A 51 -7.23 -18.52 -35.32
CA ASN A 51 -6.02 -18.54 -36.13
C ASN A 51 -5.73 -19.91 -36.73
N VAL A 52 -5.73 -19.96 -38.07
CA VAL A 52 -5.42 -21.16 -38.87
C VAL A 52 -3.99 -21.65 -38.65
N ASN A 53 -3.08 -20.76 -38.25
CA ASN A 53 -1.66 -21.07 -37.99
C ASN A 53 -1.46 -21.93 -36.74
N ILE A 54 -2.44 -21.99 -35.83
CA ILE A 54 -2.32 -22.65 -34.54
C ILE A 54 -2.84 -24.09 -34.68
N THR A 55 -1.93 -25.00 -35.01
CA THR A 55 -2.26 -26.41 -35.29
C THR A 55 -1.96 -27.36 -34.13
N ASN A 56 -1.19 -26.89 -33.14
CA ASN A 56 -0.76 -27.76 -32.04
C ASN A 56 -1.92 -28.10 -31.09
N PRO A 57 -2.27 -29.40 -30.91
CA PRO A 57 -3.40 -29.80 -30.07
C PRO A 57 -3.23 -29.45 -28.58
N ILE A 58 -2.01 -29.14 -28.13
CA ILE A 58 -1.74 -28.72 -26.75
C ILE A 58 -2.55 -27.47 -26.36
N TRP A 59 -2.85 -26.59 -27.31
CA TRP A 59 -3.62 -25.36 -27.05
C TRP A 59 -5.04 -25.64 -26.61
N SER A 60 -5.69 -26.67 -27.18
CA SER A 60 -7.02 -27.11 -26.73
C SER A 60 -6.99 -27.58 -25.28
N VAL A 61 -5.92 -28.29 -24.88
CA VAL A 61 -5.73 -28.76 -23.50
C VAL A 61 -5.47 -27.59 -22.55
N ILE A 62 -4.61 -26.65 -22.93
CA ILE A 62 -4.29 -25.45 -22.15
C ILE A 62 -5.55 -24.61 -21.93
N VAL A 63 -6.32 -24.33 -22.99
CA VAL A 63 -7.55 -23.54 -22.92
C VAL A 63 -8.59 -24.21 -22.03
N LYS A 64 -8.83 -25.52 -22.20
CA LYS A 64 -9.78 -26.28 -21.35
C LYS A 64 -9.37 -26.25 -19.88
N THR A 65 -8.08 -26.48 -19.60
CA THR A 65 -7.54 -26.39 -18.25
C THR A 65 -7.70 -24.98 -17.67
N GLY A 66 -7.42 -23.95 -18.48
CA GLY A 66 -7.61 -22.54 -18.10
C GLY A 66 -9.06 -22.21 -17.71
N ILE A 67 -10.03 -22.67 -18.50
CA ILE A 67 -11.46 -22.50 -18.20
C ILE A 67 -11.84 -23.18 -16.89
N ILE A 68 -11.40 -24.43 -16.66
CA ILE A 68 -11.67 -25.15 -15.42
C ILE A 68 -11.10 -24.39 -14.22
N LEU A 69 -9.85 -23.95 -14.30
CA LEU A 69 -9.21 -23.17 -13.24
C LEU A 69 -9.92 -21.82 -13.02
N LEU A 70 -10.42 -21.18 -14.08
CA LEU A 70 -11.17 -19.94 -13.99
C LEU A 70 -12.50 -20.13 -13.24
N VAL A 71 -13.22 -21.22 -13.50
CA VAL A 71 -14.46 -21.59 -12.79
C VAL A 71 -14.19 -21.89 -11.32
N ILE A 72 -13.12 -22.62 -11.01
CA ILE A 72 -12.68 -22.86 -9.62
C ILE A 72 -12.38 -21.53 -8.93
N GLN A 73 -11.64 -20.64 -9.60
CA GLN A 73 -11.26 -19.34 -9.05
C GLN A 73 -12.47 -18.41 -8.84
N PHE A 74 -13.44 -18.44 -9.75
CA PHE A 74 -14.72 -17.76 -9.58
C PHE A 74 -15.46 -18.27 -8.34
N THR A 75 -15.53 -19.58 -8.18
CA THR A 75 -16.19 -20.23 -7.04
C THR A 75 -15.54 -19.82 -5.71
N ILE A 76 -14.20 -19.77 -5.67
CA ILE A 76 -13.43 -19.26 -4.53
C ILE A 76 -13.78 -17.79 -4.25
N ALA A 77 -13.76 -16.92 -5.27
CA ALA A 77 -14.05 -15.51 -5.12
C ALA A 77 -15.47 -15.25 -4.57
N VAL A 78 -16.47 -15.97 -5.10
CA VAL A 78 -17.87 -15.92 -4.63
C VAL A 78 -17.99 -16.44 -3.20
N PHE A 79 -17.35 -17.57 -2.87
CA PHE A 79 -17.39 -18.15 -1.52
C PHE A 79 -16.85 -17.17 -0.46
N TYR A 80 -15.73 -16.51 -0.76
CA TYR A 80 -15.09 -15.54 0.14
C TYR A 80 -15.69 -14.13 0.06
N MET A 81 -16.59 -13.85 -0.90
CA MET A 81 -17.32 -12.58 -0.96
C MET A 81 -18.14 -12.33 0.31
N ARG A 82 -18.63 -13.40 0.94
CA ARG A 82 -19.28 -13.32 2.24
C ARG A 82 -18.23 -13.08 3.32
N GLU A 83 -18.30 -11.93 3.98
CA GLU A 83 -17.35 -11.55 5.05
C GLU A 83 -17.21 -12.62 6.12
N LYS A 84 -18.33 -13.21 6.55
CA LYS A 84 -18.33 -14.29 7.55
C LYS A 84 -17.40 -15.45 7.14
N ASN A 85 -17.41 -15.81 5.86
CA ASN A 85 -16.55 -16.89 5.34
C ASN A 85 -15.08 -16.44 5.27
N ALA A 86 -14.80 -15.21 4.86
CA ALA A 86 -13.44 -14.65 4.86
C ALA A 86 -12.80 -14.63 6.24
N TYR A 87 -13.54 -14.17 7.26
CA TYR A 87 -13.05 -14.12 8.63
C TYR A 87 -13.01 -15.49 9.32
N HIS A 88 -13.88 -16.44 8.94
CA HIS A 88 -13.87 -17.78 9.51
C HIS A 88 -12.79 -18.67 8.90
N PHE A 89 -12.62 -18.65 7.57
CA PHE A 89 -11.70 -19.52 6.83
C PHE A 89 -10.36 -18.85 6.47
N GLN A 90 -9.85 -17.94 7.31
CA GLN A 90 -8.64 -17.15 7.02
C GLN A 90 -7.39 -17.98 6.68
N LYS A 91 -7.22 -19.15 7.30
CA LYS A 91 -6.09 -20.06 7.04
C LYS A 91 -6.10 -20.55 5.60
N LEU A 92 -7.25 -21.08 5.16
CA LEU A 92 -7.45 -21.52 3.79
C LEU A 92 -7.38 -20.33 2.82
N GLN A 93 -7.91 -19.18 3.21
CA GLN A 93 -7.85 -17.95 2.42
C GLN A 93 -6.40 -17.52 2.12
N SER A 94 -5.51 -17.52 3.10
CA SER A 94 -4.08 -17.19 2.87
C SER A 94 -3.37 -18.22 2.01
N LEU A 95 -3.70 -19.52 2.19
CA LEU A 95 -3.13 -20.56 1.33
C LEU A 95 -3.54 -20.38 -0.13
N LEU A 96 -4.83 -20.11 -0.38
CA LEU A 96 -5.36 -19.85 -1.72
C LEU A 96 -4.78 -18.56 -2.31
N LEU A 97 -4.53 -17.54 -1.50
CA LEU A 97 -3.81 -16.33 -1.93
C LEU A 97 -2.41 -16.66 -2.48
N SER A 98 -1.64 -17.49 -1.77
CA SER A 98 -0.35 -17.96 -2.29
C SER A 98 -0.53 -18.74 -3.59
N ILE A 99 -1.43 -19.72 -3.65
CA ILE A 99 -1.63 -20.55 -4.86
C ILE A 99 -2.04 -19.71 -6.08
N ILE A 100 -3.01 -18.81 -5.91
CA ILE A 100 -3.51 -17.94 -6.98
C ILE A 100 -2.42 -16.95 -7.42
N SER A 101 -1.67 -16.38 -6.48
CA SER A 101 -0.55 -15.49 -6.82
C SER A 101 0.52 -16.24 -7.63
N LEU A 102 0.84 -17.49 -7.27
CA LEU A 102 1.80 -18.30 -8.03
C LEU A 102 1.30 -18.57 -9.44
N LYS A 103 0.03 -18.95 -9.58
CA LYS A 103 -0.61 -19.15 -10.88
C LYS A 103 -0.49 -17.91 -11.77
N MET A 104 -0.87 -16.73 -11.25
CA MET A 104 -0.77 -15.49 -12.01
C MET A 104 0.65 -15.18 -12.51
N SER A 105 1.69 -15.65 -11.81
CA SER A 105 3.09 -15.40 -12.19
C SER A 105 3.49 -15.99 -13.53
N PHE A 106 2.75 -17.00 -14.02
CA PHE A 106 3.10 -17.70 -15.25
C PHE A 106 2.00 -17.72 -16.31
N GLU A 107 0.78 -17.24 -16.01
CA GLU A 107 -0.33 -17.26 -16.98
C GLU A 107 -0.04 -16.47 -18.26
N LEU A 108 0.65 -15.32 -18.17
CA LEU A 108 0.99 -14.53 -19.36
C LEU A 108 1.94 -15.26 -20.32
N TYR A 109 2.74 -16.21 -19.84
CA TYR A 109 3.63 -16.98 -20.71
C TYR A 109 2.85 -17.85 -21.70
N PHE A 110 1.64 -18.31 -21.36
CA PHE A 110 0.80 -19.05 -22.31
C PHE A 110 0.39 -18.18 -23.50
N ILE A 111 0.05 -16.91 -23.27
CA ILE A 111 -0.24 -15.97 -24.37
C ILE A 111 1.03 -15.74 -25.20
N TYR A 112 2.17 -15.56 -24.55
CA TYR A 112 3.44 -15.38 -25.26
C TYR A 112 3.75 -16.57 -26.18
N PHE A 113 3.64 -17.81 -25.67
CA PHE A 113 3.88 -19.00 -26.48
C PHE A 113 2.85 -19.14 -27.61
N LEU A 114 1.60 -18.73 -27.39
CA LEU A 114 0.56 -18.71 -28.43
C LEU A 114 0.93 -17.72 -29.54
N LEU A 115 1.38 -16.52 -29.19
CA LEU A 115 1.87 -15.52 -30.14
C LEU A 115 3.10 -15.99 -30.90
N CYS A 116 3.98 -16.76 -30.25
CA CYS A 116 5.12 -17.37 -30.93
C CYS A 116 4.71 -18.41 -31.96
N ASP A 117 3.68 -19.22 -31.66
CA ASP A 117 3.14 -20.19 -32.63
C ASP A 117 2.43 -19.48 -33.79
N ASP A 118 1.60 -18.48 -33.47
CA ASP A 118 0.83 -17.71 -34.45
C ASP A 118 1.72 -16.99 -35.49
N ARG A 119 2.85 -16.44 -35.03
CA ARG A 119 3.79 -15.68 -35.86
C ARG A 119 4.95 -16.52 -36.43
N PHE A 120 4.92 -17.84 -36.28
CA PHE A 120 6.04 -18.73 -36.65
C PHE A 120 7.39 -18.25 -36.10
N ALA A 121 7.38 -17.78 -34.85
CA ALA A 121 8.53 -17.16 -34.22
C ALA A 121 9.72 -18.12 -34.16
N PRO A 122 10.95 -17.63 -34.39
CA PRO A 122 12.16 -18.45 -34.31
C PRO A 122 12.29 -19.21 -32.99
N SER A 123 12.84 -20.42 -33.06
CA SER A 123 12.95 -21.33 -31.90
C SER A 123 13.67 -20.70 -30.70
N TYR A 124 14.69 -19.86 -30.96
CA TYR A 124 15.43 -19.19 -29.90
C TYR A 124 14.57 -18.27 -29.03
N LEU A 125 13.49 -17.66 -29.56
CA LEU A 125 12.57 -16.82 -28.78
C LEU A 125 11.78 -17.66 -27.77
N LYS A 126 11.37 -18.86 -28.15
CA LYS A 126 10.71 -19.82 -27.25
C LYS A 126 11.70 -20.30 -26.19
N THR A 127 12.93 -20.64 -26.60
CA THR A 127 14.00 -21.05 -25.66
C THR A 127 14.31 -19.95 -24.65
N THR A 128 14.50 -18.70 -25.09
CA THR A 128 14.74 -17.56 -24.19
C THR A 128 13.60 -17.38 -23.19
N ALA A 129 12.35 -17.49 -23.63
CA ALA A 129 11.20 -17.39 -22.73
C ALA A 129 11.14 -18.53 -21.70
N ILE A 130 11.43 -19.77 -22.10
CA ILE A 130 11.52 -20.91 -21.18
C ILE A 130 12.66 -20.68 -20.16
N THR A 131 13.83 -20.24 -20.60
CA THR A 131 14.96 -19.94 -19.70
C THR A 131 14.63 -18.84 -18.70
N LEU A 132 13.99 -17.76 -19.14
CA LEU A 132 13.53 -16.68 -18.27
C LEU A 132 12.45 -17.15 -17.30
N PHE A 133 11.50 -17.94 -17.76
CA PHE A 133 10.45 -18.53 -16.94
C PHE A 133 11.01 -19.41 -15.82
N VAL A 134 11.93 -20.34 -16.15
CA VAL A 134 12.60 -21.19 -15.17
C VAL A 134 13.47 -20.36 -14.23
N GLY A 135 14.20 -19.37 -14.75
CA GLY A 135 14.99 -18.43 -13.95
C GLY A 135 14.13 -17.66 -12.93
N GLY A 136 12.93 -17.24 -13.31
CA GLY A 136 11.97 -16.61 -12.41
C GLY A 136 11.47 -17.54 -11.31
N LEU A 137 11.23 -18.83 -11.61
CA LEU A 137 10.87 -19.84 -10.60
C LEU A 137 12.03 -20.12 -9.62
N VAL A 138 13.26 -20.23 -10.13
CA VAL A 138 14.46 -20.37 -9.28
C VAL A 138 14.63 -19.14 -8.39
N TYR A 139 14.41 -17.94 -8.93
CA TYR A 139 14.46 -16.71 -8.16
C TYR A 139 13.39 -16.68 -7.05
N LEU A 140 12.15 -17.12 -7.34
CA LEU A 140 11.08 -17.24 -6.34
C LEU A 140 11.48 -18.17 -5.19
N ILE A 141 12.08 -19.32 -5.49
CA ILE A 141 12.60 -20.24 -4.47
C ILE A 141 13.68 -19.57 -3.64
N PHE A 142 14.64 -18.90 -4.29
CA PHE A 142 15.73 -18.18 -3.64
C PHE A 142 15.23 -17.05 -2.72
N THR A 143 14.29 -16.22 -3.17
CA THR A 143 13.71 -15.13 -2.37
C THR A 143 12.95 -15.69 -1.18
N THR A 144 12.29 -16.85 -1.32
CA THR A 144 11.60 -17.54 -0.23
C THR A 144 12.58 -17.97 0.86
N PHE A 145 13.66 -18.67 0.49
CA PHE A 145 14.69 -19.10 1.45
C PHE A 145 15.34 -17.91 2.16
N ARG A 146 15.64 -16.84 1.41
CA ARG A 146 16.12 -15.60 2.02
C ARG A 146 15.12 -15.03 3.01
N GLY A 147 13.84 -14.96 2.64
CA GLY A 147 12.78 -14.47 3.54
C GLY A 147 12.76 -15.24 4.86
N ILE A 148 12.89 -16.57 4.80
CA ILE A 148 13.01 -17.44 5.97
C ILE A 148 14.27 -17.10 6.79
N LYS A 149 15.42 -16.93 6.14
CA LYS A 149 16.67 -16.57 6.83
C LYS A 149 16.57 -15.22 7.55
N LYS A 150 15.93 -14.23 6.92
CA LYS A 150 15.69 -12.91 7.52
C LYS A 150 14.81 -12.96 8.76
N VAL A 151 13.80 -13.84 8.78
CA VAL A 151 13.02 -14.12 10.00
C VAL A 151 13.95 -14.61 11.10
N GLN A 152 14.79 -15.60 10.80
CA GLN A 152 15.70 -16.19 11.79
C GLN A 152 16.75 -15.20 12.32
N GLN A 153 17.13 -14.22 11.51
CA GLN A 153 18.05 -13.13 11.88
C GLN A 153 17.36 -12.03 12.70
N GLY A 154 16.04 -12.12 12.93
CA GLY A 154 15.29 -11.10 13.68
C GLY A 154 14.98 -9.83 12.90
N GLU A 155 15.22 -9.79 11.58
CA GLU A 155 15.01 -8.59 10.77
C GLU A 155 13.52 -8.23 10.60
N LEU A 156 12.60 -9.15 10.91
CA LEU A 156 11.15 -8.95 10.85
C LEU A 156 10.51 -8.56 12.20
N ARG A 157 11.33 -8.39 13.24
CA ARG A 157 10.95 -7.81 14.55
C ARG A 157 10.64 -6.31 14.41
N LYS A 158 10.10 -5.70 15.48
CA LYS A 158 9.70 -4.28 15.52
C LYS A 158 10.79 -3.32 15.06
N ASP A 159 12.02 -3.52 15.52
CA ASP A 159 13.18 -2.67 15.20
C ASP A 159 14.03 -3.22 14.05
N GLY A 160 13.62 -4.33 13.44
CA GLY A 160 14.37 -4.99 12.37
C GLY A 160 14.20 -4.29 11.01
N SER A 161 15.11 -4.54 10.08
CA SER A 161 15.18 -3.87 8.77
C SER A 161 14.07 -4.27 7.77
N GLY A 162 13.32 -5.33 8.05
CA GLY A 162 12.24 -5.86 7.21
C GLY A 162 12.72 -6.62 5.97
N LEU A 163 11.75 -7.10 5.17
CA LEU A 163 12.05 -7.86 3.95
C LEU A 163 12.74 -6.99 2.87
N TYR A 164 12.41 -5.70 2.84
CA TYR A 164 12.68 -4.79 1.73
C TYR A 164 13.68 -3.67 2.05
N ASN A 165 14.68 -3.92 2.89
CA ASN A 165 15.74 -2.92 3.12
C ASN A 165 16.60 -2.71 1.85
N ILE A 166 16.45 -1.54 1.24
CA ILE A 166 17.05 -1.15 -0.06
C ILE A 166 18.60 -1.17 0.00
N GLN A 167 19.17 -0.83 1.15
CA GLN A 167 20.63 -0.73 1.34
C GLN A 167 21.34 -2.10 1.24
N GLN A 168 20.66 -3.16 1.69
CA GLN A 168 21.15 -4.55 1.62
C GLN A 168 20.56 -5.32 0.41
N SER A 169 19.66 -4.69 -0.36
CA SER A 169 18.99 -5.32 -1.51
C SER A 169 19.66 -5.01 -2.84
N LYS A 170 20.76 -4.25 -2.89
CA LYS A 170 21.48 -3.95 -4.15
C LYS A 170 21.80 -5.22 -4.95
N SER A 171 22.24 -6.30 -4.31
CA SER A 171 22.50 -7.59 -4.98
C SER A 171 21.23 -8.35 -5.40
N ASN A 172 20.10 -8.11 -4.74
CA ASN A 172 18.90 -8.95 -4.89
C ASN A 172 17.87 -8.37 -5.85
N ILE A 173 17.84 -7.04 -5.97
CA ILE A 173 17.11 -6.34 -7.01
C ILE A 173 17.91 -6.43 -8.32
N SER A 174 19.25 -6.38 -8.26
CA SER A 174 20.08 -6.44 -9.46
C SER A 174 20.17 -7.84 -10.09
N LEU A 175 20.20 -8.94 -9.33
CA LEU A 175 20.30 -10.30 -9.90
C LEU A 175 19.24 -10.61 -10.98
N PRO A 176 17.92 -10.42 -10.74
CA PRO A 176 16.91 -10.66 -11.76
C PRO A 176 17.00 -9.68 -12.94
N ILE A 177 17.43 -8.43 -12.68
CA ILE A 177 17.64 -7.41 -13.72
C ILE A 177 18.82 -7.79 -14.62
N ILE A 178 19.97 -8.16 -14.04
CA ILE A 178 21.18 -8.57 -14.77
C ILE A 178 20.89 -9.83 -15.57
N PHE A 179 20.27 -10.84 -14.95
CA PHE A 179 19.90 -12.07 -15.65
C PHE A 179 18.92 -11.79 -16.80
N GLY A 180 17.86 -11.02 -16.54
CA GLY A 180 16.88 -10.63 -17.54
C GLY A 180 17.50 -9.85 -18.71
N ALA A 181 18.30 -8.82 -18.40
CA ALA A 181 19.00 -8.00 -19.38
C ALA A 181 19.99 -8.82 -20.22
N THR A 182 20.71 -9.76 -19.60
CA THR A 182 21.66 -10.63 -20.30
C THR A 182 20.96 -11.58 -21.26
N MET A 183 19.88 -12.23 -20.80
CA MET A 183 19.10 -13.17 -21.63
C MET A 183 18.37 -12.44 -22.78
N MET A 184 17.75 -11.29 -22.49
CA MET A 184 17.07 -10.49 -23.51
C MET A 184 18.07 -9.86 -24.49
N GLY A 185 19.18 -9.31 -24.00
CA GLY A 185 20.25 -8.74 -24.83
C GLY A 185 20.84 -9.78 -25.78
N GLY A 186 21.17 -10.97 -25.28
CA GLY A 186 21.66 -12.08 -26.11
C GLY A 186 20.65 -12.51 -27.18
N ALA A 187 19.36 -12.56 -26.84
CA ALA A 187 18.31 -12.87 -27.80
C ALA A 187 18.16 -11.77 -28.87
N ILE A 188 18.17 -10.49 -28.48
CA ILE A 188 18.10 -9.36 -29.40
C ILE A 188 19.30 -9.38 -30.36
N SER A 189 20.52 -9.58 -29.85
CA SER A 189 21.72 -9.69 -30.68
C SER A 189 21.60 -10.80 -31.71
N ARG A 190 21.02 -11.95 -31.34
CA ARG A 190 20.76 -13.07 -32.27
C ARG A 190 19.69 -12.74 -33.32
N THR A 191 18.71 -11.91 -32.98
CA THR A 191 17.73 -11.41 -33.94
C THR A 191 18.39 -10.45 -34.94
N LEU A 192 19.20 -9.50 -34.47
CA LEU A 192 19.90 -8.54 -35.32
C LEU A 192 20.92 -9.22 -36.24
N SER A 193 21.56 -10.30 -35.79
CA SER A 193 22.51 -11.04 -36.61
C SER A 193 21.84 -11.88 -37.71
N ASN A 194 20.53 -12.13 -37.61
CA ASN A 194 19.80 -12.97 -38.56
C ASN A 194 18.98 -12.11 -39.52
N SER A 195 19.55 -11.82 -40.70
CA SER A 195 18.99 -10.89 -41.71
C SER A 195 17.70 -11.37 -42.40
N SER A 196 17.21 -12.56 -42.07
CA SER A 196 16.06 -13.21 -42.72
C SER A 196 14.71 -12.88 -42.06
N ASN A 197 14.70 -12.32 -40.85
CA ASN A 197 13.48 -12.11 -40.10
C ASN A 197 12.99 -10.65 -40.19
N THR A 198 11.72 -10.44 -40.53
CA THR A 198 11.09 -9.12 -40.51
C THR A 198 11.10 -8.55 -39.08
N THR A 199 11.93 -7.53 -38.86
CA THR A 199 12.31 -7.02 -37.53
C THR A 199 11.12 -6.47 -36.73
N GLU A 200 10.11 -5.91 -37.43
CA GLU A 200 8.91 -5.32 -36.83
C GLU A 200 8.04 -6.35 -36.09
N ASN A 201 7.87 -7.56 -36.65
CA ASN A 201 7.04 -8.60 -36.03
C ASN A 201 7.67 -9.22 -34.77
N ILE A 202 9.00 -9.16 -34.65
CA ILE A 202 9.75 -9.70 -33.52
C ILE A 202 9.83 -8.71 -32.35
N LEU A 203 9.89 -7.40 -32.62
CA LEU A 203 9.94 -6.38 -31.58
C LEU A 203 8.74 -6.46 -30.61
N GLY A 204 7.54 -6.69 -31.15
CA GLY A 204 6.33 -6.90 -30.35
C GLY A 204 6.41 -8.14 -29.43
N LEU A 205 7.08 -9.21 -29.87
CA LEU A 205 7.29 -10.41 -29.04
C LEU A 205 8.26 -10.13 -27.89
N TYR A 206 9.34 -9.38 -28.12
CA TYR A 206 10.25 -8.98 -27.05
C TYR A 206 9.57 -8.09 -26.00
N PHE A 207 8.76 -7.13 -26.45
CA PHE A 207 7.99 -6.29 -25.55
C PHE A 207 7.03 -7.12 -24.69
N PHE A 208 6.31 -8.06 -25.29
CA PHE A 208 5.41 -8.94 -24.54
C PHE A 208 6.17 -9.86 -23.58
N LEU A 209 7.32 -10.41 -23.99
CA LEU A 209 8.18 -11.21 -23.13
C LEU A 209 8.68 -10.41 -21.92
N LEU A 210 9.04 -9.13 -22.13
CA LEU A 210 9.43 -8.24 -21.04
C LEU A 210 8.29 -8.09 -20.01
N LEU A 211 7.04 -7.94 -20.47
CA LEU A 211 5.88 -7.88 -19.57
C LEU A 211 5.71 -9.17 -18.77
N CYS A 212 5.88 -10.34 -19.40
CA CYS A 212 5.85 -11.64 -18.70
C CYS A 212 6.90 -11.69 -17.59
N VAL A 213 8.14 -11.30 -17.91
CA VAL A 213 9.27 -11.27 -16.98
C VAL A 213 8.98 -10.31 -15.82
N ILE A 214 8.62 -9.07 -16.11
CA ILE A 214 8.33 -8.05 -15.06
C ILE A 214 7.25 -8.55 -14.11
N LEU A 215 6.15 -9.12 -14.63
CA LEU A 215 5.08 -9.66 -13.79
C LEU A 215 5.58 -10.82 -12.91
N GLN A 216 6.28 -11.79 -13.50
CA GLN A 216 6.77 -12.96 -12.77
C GLN A 216 7.74 -12.56 -11.66
N TYR A 217 8.69 -11.69 -11.95
CA TYR A 217 9.69 -11.23 -10.96
C TYR A 217 9.06 -10.36 -9.87
N THR A 218 8.06 -9.55 -10.19
CA THR A 218 7.30 -8.78 -9.19
C THR A 218 6.58 -9.71 -8.21
N ILE A 219 5.95 -10.76 -8.72
CA ILE A 219 5.29 -11.76 -7.87
C ILE A 219 6.32 -12.54 -7.06
N ALA A 220 7.44 -12.96 -7.66
CA ALA A 220 8.53 -13.65 -6.96
C ALA A 220 9.16 -12.81 -5.84
N PHE A 221 9.16 -11.48 -5.99
CA PHE A 221 9.62 -10.53 -4.97
C PHE A 221 8.61 -10.36 -3.82
N ALA A 222 7.31 -10.37 -4.11
CA ALA A 222 6.25 -10.32 -3.09
C ALA A 222 6.01 -11.69 -2.41
N TRP A 223 6.39 -12.78 -3.08
CA TRP A 223 6.12 -14.15 -2.66
C TRP A 223 6.53 -14.50 -1.21
N PRO A 224 7.73 -14.12 -0.71
CA PRO A 224 8.14 -14.47 0.65
C PRO A 224 7.18 -13.92 1.71
N GLU A 225 6.60 -12.74 1.48
CA GLU A 225 5.62 -12.14 2.38
C GLU A 225 4.33 -12.96 2.42
N LEU A 226 3.83 -13.39 1.26
CA LEU A 226 2.64 -14.24 1.16
C LEU A 226 2.87 -15.61 1.81
N PHE A 227 4.02 -16.21 1.57
CA PHE A 227 4.40 -17.50 2.16
C PHE A 227 4.49 -17.42 3.68
N LEU A 228 5.17 -16.40 4.21
CA LEU A 228 5.31 -16.18 5.65
C LEU A 228 3.96 -15.86 6.31
N LEU A 229 3.09 -15.10 5.64
CA LEU A 229 1.73 -14.85 6.12
C LEU A 229 0.95 -16.15 6.29
N THR A 230 0.95 -17.01 5.27
CA THR A 230 0.29 -18.32 5.32
C THR A 230 0.86 -19.13 6.47
N TYR A 231 2.19 -19.21 6.61
CA TYR A 231 2.80 -19.89 7.75
C TYR A 231 2.32 -19.35 9.11
N CYS A 232 2.31 -18.03 9.28
CA CYS A 232 1.93 -17.40 10.55
C CYS A 232 0.46 -17.63 10.90
N LYS A 233 -0.46 -17.53 9.93
CA LYS A 233 -1.89 -17.78 10.16
C LYS A 233 -2.19 -19.24 10.57
N PHE A 234 -1.38 -20.19 10.11
CA PHE A 234 -1.51 -21.58 10.54
C PHE A 234 -0.92 -21.83 11.94
N LYS A 235 0.18 -21.13 12.28
CA LYS A 235 0.92 -21.35 13.53
C LYS A 235 0.41 -20.56 14.73
N PHE A 236 -0.02 -19.31 14.54
CA PHE A 236 -0.30 -18.37 15.63
C PHE A 236 -1.74 -17.86 15.55
N GLU A 237 -2.46 -17.91 16.67
CA GLU A 237 -3.87 -17.46 16.75
C GLU A 237 -4.02 -15.95 16.63
N SER A 238 -3.04 -15.17 17.09
CA SER A 238 -3.03 -13.70 16.98
C SER A 238 -3.05 -13.18 15.53
N PHE A 239 -2.65 -14.01 14.56
CA PHE A 239 -2.74 -13.71 13.12
C PHE A 239 -4.15 -13.94 12.56
N GLN A 240 -5.05 -14.55 13.34
CA GLN A 240 -6.46 -14.65 13.04
C GLN A 240 -7.16 -13.38 13.52
N ILE A 241 -7.62 -12.58 12.57
CA ILE A 241 -8.25 -11.30 12.88
C ILE A 241 -9.70 -11.58 13.25
N PRO A 242 -10.19 -11.22 14.45
CA PRO A 242 -11.58 -11.44 14.80
C PRO A 242 -12.47 -10.55 13.92
N MET A 243 -13.62 -11.10 13.52
CA MET A 243 -14.67 -10.30 12.88
C MET A 243 -15.18 -9.27 13.89
N SER A 244 -15.03 -7.98 13.60
CA SER A 244 -15.63 -6.94 14.45
C SER A 244 -17.15 -7.12 14.45
N LYS A 245 -17.77 -7.25 15.63
CA LYS A 245 -19.23 -7.37 15.80
C LYS A 245 -19.95 -6.02 15.70
N GLN A 246 -19.22 -4.91 15.65
CA GLN A 246 -19.83 -3.60 15.43
C GLN A 246 -20.27 -3.49 13.96
N PRO A 247 -21.46 -2.90 13.68
CA PRO A 247 -21.81 -2.55 12.32
C PRO A 247 -20.64 -1.75 11.75
N ARG A 248 -20.24 -2.10 10.52
CA ARG A 248 -19.13 -1.52 9.77
C ARG A 248 -19.24 0.01 9.74
N SER A 249 -18.79 0.67 10.80
CA SER A 249 -18.47 2.09 10.85
C SER A 249 -17.12 2.19 10.16
N ASN A 250 -17.19 2.44 8.84
CA ASN A 250 -16.14 2.90 7.94
C ASN A 250 -14.72 2.94 8.54
N LYS A 251 -13.99 1.83 8.43
CA LYS A 251 -12.53 1.83 8.35
C LYS A 251 -12.10 1.58 6.89
N LYS A 252 -12.08 2.67 6.12
CA LYS A 252 -11.39 2.93 4.85
C LYS A 252 -11.28 4.46 4.82
N GLN A 253 -10.14 5.12 5.05
CA GLN A 253 -8.93 5.12 4.22
C GLN A 253 -9.24 4.73 2.77
N THR A 254 -9.32 5.76 1.92
CA THR A 254 -9.82 5.86 0.54
C THR A 254 -11.35 5.85 0.39
N MET A 255 -11.93 7.05 0.34
CA MET A 255 -13.29 7.36 -0.11
C MET A 255 -13.36 7.31 -1.65
N PRO A 256 -14.20 6.44 -2.26
CA PRO A 256 -14.76 6.69 -3.57
C PRO A 256 -16.13 7.36 -3.41
N PHE A 257 -16.29 8.48 -4.12
CA PHE A 257 -17.51 9.25 -4.33
C PHE A 257 -18.76 8.36 -4.41
N LYS A 258 -19.65 8.45 -3.42
CA LYS A 258 -21.04 8.03 -3.55
C LYS A 258 -21.95 9.10 -2.95
N THR A 259 -22.61 9.80 -3.86
CA THR A 259 -23.78 10.64 -3.63
C THR A 259 -24.79 9.90 -2.77
N GLN A 260 -24.93 10.29 -1.50
CA GLN A 260 -26.09 9.97 -0.68
C GLN A 260 -26.61 11.25 -0.02
N ARG A 261 -27.93 11.37 -0.14
CA ARG A 261 -28.82 12.41 0.37
C ARG A 261 -28.40 12.96 1.74
N GLN A 262 -28.48 14.29 1.83
CA GLN A 262 -28.51 15.11 3.03
C GLN A 262 -29.34 14.47 4.14
N GLU A 263 -28.69 13.82 5.10
CA GLU A 263 -29.12 13.87 6.50
C GLU A 263 -28.24 14.91 7.18
N LYS A 264 -28.88 16.01 7.55
CA LYS A 264 -28.32 17.20 8.20
C LYS A 264 -27.74 16.80 9.57
N ARG A 265 -26.49 16.31 9.60
CA ARG A 265 -25.72 16.21 10.84
C ARG A 265 -25.31 17.62 11.26
N GLU A 266 -25.85 18.09 12.37
CA GLU A 266 -25.52 19.41 12.91
C GLU A 266 -24.03 19.49 13.27
N VAL A 267 -23.34 20.43 12.63
CA VAL A 267 -21.96 20.80 12.98
C VAL A 267 -22.00 21.53 14.32
N ASN A 268 -21.29 21.00 15.33
CA ASN A 268 -21.28 21.56 16.68
C ASN A 268 -20.06 22.46 16.87
N ILE A 269 -20.28 23.78 16.75
CA ILE A 269 -19.29 24.82 17.05
C ILE A 269 -19.51 25.30 18.49
N LYS A 270 -18.46 25.30 19.30
CA LYS A 270 -18.50 25.80 20.69
C LYS A 270 -17.43 26.87 20.89
N ARG A 271 -17.71 27.87 21.73
CA ARG A 271 -16.69 28.79 22.25
C ARG A 271 -16.04 28.14 23.46
N ALA A 272 -14.71 28.01 23.47
CA ALA A 272 -13.99 27.39 24.58
C ALA A 272 -12.52 27.83 24.59
N PRO A 273 -11.92 28.01 25.79
CA PRO A 273 -10.47 28.14 25.93
C PRO A 273 -9.78 26.81 25.62
N ILE A 274 -8.50 26.89 25.24
CA ILE A 274 -7.63 25.73 25.08
C ILE A 274 -6.32 25.97 25.81
N GLU A 275 -5.89 24.97 26.57
CA GLU A 275 -4.63 24.96 27.29
C GLU A 275 -3.90 23.63 27.07
N PHE A 276 -2.61 23.73 26.73
CA PHE A 276 -1.70 22.60 26.68
C PHE A 276 -0.44 22.92 27.47
N HIS A 277 -0.03 21.99 28.32
CA HIS A 277 1.21 22.10 29.08
C HIS A 277 2.36 21.43 28.33
N HIS A 278 3.57 21.97 28.53
CA HIS A 278 4.84 21.43 28.06
C HIS A 278 4.80 21.14 26.55
N VAL A 279 4.66 22.18 25.74
CA VAL A 279 4.49 22.06 24.29
C VAL A 279 5.82 22.28 23.60
N ILE A 280 6.24 21.32 22.78
CA ILE A 280 7.39 21.46 21.87
C ILE A 280 6.85 21.79 20.48
N SER A 281 7.41 22.80 19.84
CA SER A 281 7.01 23.20 18.50
C SER A 281 8.17 23.30 17.51
N THR A 282 7.86 23.14 16.24
CA THR A 282 8.81 23.30 15.13
C THR A 282 8.11 23.87 13.90
N ILE A 283 8.86 24.58 13.07
CA ILE A 283 8.37 25.12 11.79
C ILE A 283 9.12 24.38 10.69
N THR A 284 8.40 23.85 9.72
CA THR A 284 9.00 23.14 8.58
C THR A 284 8.22 23.43 7.30
N ARG A 285 8.94 23.59 6.20
CA ARG A 285 8.37 23.65 4.86
C ARG A 285 8.29 22.24 4.29
N CYS A 286 7.10 21.78 3.95
CA CYS A 286 6.89 20.49 3.32
C CYS A 286 5.68 20.52 2.38
N LYS A 287 5.54 19.46 1.58
CA LYS A 287 4.42 19.33 0.66
C LYS A 287 3.13 19.00 1.39
N THR A 288 2.02 19.51 0.85
CA THR A 288 0.68 19.37 1.44
C THR A 288 0.17 17.91 1.48
N ASP A 289 0.77 17.00 0.72
CA ASP A 289 0.48 15.56 0.73
C ASP A 289 1.44 14.75 1.61
N GLU A 290 2.54 15.37 2.06
CA GLU A 290 3.60 14.71 2.85
C GLU A 290 3.67 15.20 4.31
N TRP A 291 2.90 16.22 4.69
CA TRP A 291 2.94 16.82 6.04
C TRP A 291 2.78 15.81 7.18
N TYR A 292 1.99 14.76 6.97
CA TYR A 292 1.76 13.71 7.95
C TYR A 292 3.05 12.94 8.27
N TYR A 293 3.89 12.67 7.26
CA TYR A 293 5.20 12.06 7.49
C TYR A 293 6.13 13.00 8.26
N THR A 294 6.06 14.30 7.96
CA THR A 294 6.81 15.32 8.71
C THR A 294 6.39 15.39 10.18
N ALA A 295 5.08 15.37 10.45
CA ALA A 295 4.54 15.35 11.81
C ALA A 295 4.96 14.09 12.58
N LEU A 296 4.87 12.91 11.96
CA LEU A 296 5.31 11.65 12.57
C LEU A 296 6.82 11.62 12.84
N ASN A 297 7.63 12.18 11.93
CA ASN A 297 9.07 12.27 12.13
C ASN A 297 9.42 13.23 13.28
N PHE A 298 8.68 14.32 13.41
CA PHE A 298 8.83 15.25 14.52
C PHE A 298 8.44 14.58 15.85
N GLU A 299 7.28 13.93 15.93
CA GLU A 299 6.86 13.16 17.10
C GLU A 299 7.87 12.06 17.45
N GLY A 300 8.36 11.32 16.44
CA GLY A 300 9.40 10.31 16.63
C GLY A 300 10.71 10.89 17.16
N SER A 301 11.06 12.13 16.79
CA SER A 301 12.24 12.82 17.30
C SER A 301 12.07 13.23 18.77
N VAL A 302 10.88 13.69 19.15
CA VAL A 302 10.51 13.98 20.54
C VAL A 302 10.52 12.70 21.39
N ILE A 303 10.02 11.57 20.86
CA ILE A 303 10.03 10.30 21.60
C ILE A 303 11.46 9.78 21.79
N ARG A 304 12.34 9.98 20.81
CA ARG A 304 13.75 9.55 20.87
C ARG A 304 14.56 10.27 21.94
N THR A 305 14.17 11.47 22.36
CA THR A 305 14.80 12.17 23.48
C THR A 305 14.34 11.64 24.85
N GLY A 306 13.48 10.61 24.88
CA GLY A 306 12.98 9.99 26.11
C GLY A 306 11.68 10.59 26.63
N LEU A 307 11.11 11.58 25.93
CA LEU A 307 9.86 12.23 26.30
C LEU A 307 8.65 11.43 25.82
N LYS A 308 7.55 11.47 26.56
CA LYS A 308 6.29 10.84 26.14
C LYS A 308 5.36 11.90 25.57
N SER A 309 5.02 11.74 24.29
CA SER A 309 3.93 12.48 23.64
C SER A 309 2.60 12.13 24.30
N THR A 310 1.72 13.12 24.46
CA THR A 310 0.35 12.94 24.95
C THR A 310 -0.59 12.34 23.88
N GLY A 311 -0.09 12.05 22.68
CA GLY A 311 -0.88 11.53 21.56
C GLY A 311 -1.77 12.57 20.90
N THR A 312 -1.49 13.86 21.13
CA THR A 312 -2.14 14.99 20.46
C THR A 312 -1.10 15.70 19.59
N ILE A 313 -1.42 15.88 18.30
CA ILE A 313 -0.60 16.66 17.38
C ILE A 313 -1.42 17.88 16.97
N ILE A 314 -0.85 19.06 17.13
CA ILE A 314 -1.50 20.30 16.74
C ILE A 314 -0.70 20.91 15.60
N TYR A 315 -1.36 21.41 14.57
CA TYR A 315 -0.67 22.10 13.49
C TYR A 315 -1.44 23.30 12.94
N LYS A 316 -0.69 24.25 12.40
CA LYS A 316 -1.23 25.35 11.58
C LYS A 316 -0.48 25.40 10.26
N VAL A 317 -1.16 25.87 9.22
CA VAL A 317 -0.64 25.95 7.85
C VAL A 317 -0.63 27.40 7.43
N ALA A 318 0.51 27.87 6.93
CA ALA A 318 0.68 29.22 6.40
C ALA A 318 1.46 29.20 5.08
N ASN A 319 1.39 30.29 4.32
CA ASN A 319 2.21 30.52 3.13
C ASN A 319 2.16 29.36 2.10
N PHE A 320 0.95 28.94 1.72
CA PHE A 320 0.78 27.91 0.70
C PHE A 320 1.25 28.41 -0.68
N ASN A 321 2.05 27.60 -1.35
CA ASN A 321 2.54 27.83 -2.71
C ASN A 321 1.92 26.80 -3.66
N GLU A 322 1.00 27.27 -4.50
CA GLU A 322 0.28 26.44 -5.48
C GLU A 322 1.20 25.80 -6.53
N ALA A 323 2.28 26.48 -6.94
CA ALA A 323 3.16 26.00 -8.00
C ALA A 323 4.02 24.80 -7.56
N THR A 324 4.39 24.75 -6.28
CA THR A 324 5.23 23.69 -5.71
C THR A 324 4.44 22.70 -4.85
N ASN A 325 3.17 22.98 -4.57
CA ASN A 325 2.33 22.27 -3.60
C ASN A 325 2.99 22.17 -2.21
N GLU A 326 3.59 23.27 -1.75
CA GLU A 326 4.30 23.34 -0.46
C GLU A 326 3.68 24.39 0.44
N ALA A 327 3.71 24.17 1.76
CA ALA A 327 3.31 25.17 2.76
C ALA A 327 4.26 25.17 3.96
N HIS A 328 4.20 26.23 4.74
CA HIS A 328 4.85 26.29 6.04
C HIS A 328 3.92 25.67 7.09
N TYR A 329 4.33 24.53 7.61
CA TYR A 329 3.65 23.86 8.72
C TYR A 329 4.34 24.22 10.02
N THR A 330 3.57 24.67 11.00
CA THR A 330 4.01 24.74 12.39
C THR A 330 3.34 23.61 13.15
N PHE A 331 4.15 22.72 13.72
CA PHE A 331 3.67 21.60 14.54
C PHE A 331 3.89 21.91 16.01
N TYR A 332 2.95 21.48 16.85
CA TYR A 332 3.02 21.56 18.30
C TYR A 332 2.67 20.19 18.89
N ILE A 333 3.50 19.69 19.80
CA ILE A 333 3.32 18.41 20.49
C ILE A 333 3.41 18.65 21.99
N PRO A 334 2.30 18.47 22.74
CA PRO A 334 2.34 18.46 24.19
C PRO A 334 3.02 17.20 24.71
N VAL A 335 4.00 17.36 25.59
CA VAL A 335 4.73 16.29 26.27
C VAL A 335 4.36 16.20 27.74
N ASN A 336 4.72 15.09 28.38
CA ASN A 336 4.33 14.80 29.75
C ASN A 336 5.18 15.48 30.84
N THR A 337 6.32 16.06 30.48
CA THR A 337 7.31 16.58 31.43
C THR A 337 7.91 17.90 30.92
N ALA A 338 8.14 18.84 31.83
CA ALA A 338 8.93 20.04 31.54
C ALA A 338 10.36 19.68 31.17
N ILE A 339 10.94 20.44 30.24
CA ILE A 339 12.32 20.26 29.79
C ILE A 339 13.06 21.58 29.82
N GLU A 340 14.32 21.52 30.21
CA GLU A 340 15.28 22.59 29.99
C GLU A 340 15.86 22.39 28.59
N MET A 341 15.64 23.37 27.70
CA MET A 341 16.19 23.37 26.36
C MET A 341 17.05 24.60 26.18
N GLU A 342 18.27 24.40 25.67
CA GLU A 342 19.08 25.50 25.18
C GLU A 342 18.41 26.11 23.94
N GLU A 343 18.55 27.44 23.81
CA GLU A 343 18.04 28.19 22.66
C GLU A 343 18.66 27.61 21.38
N ASN A 344 17.80 27.21 20.45
CA ASN A 344 18.22 26.60 19.20
C ASN A 344 17.27 27.00 18.07
N ASP A 345 17.76 26.93 16.84
CA ASP A 345 17.02 27.43 15.66
C ASP A 345 15.88 26.50 15.21
N LYS A 346 15.68 25.35 15.86
CA LYS A 346 14.87 24.25 15.32
C LYS A 346 13.62 23.94 16.13
N TYR A 347 13.68 24.08 17.45
CA TYR A 347 12.64 23.68 18.38
C TYR A 347 12.41 24.75 19.43
N ILE A 348 11.14 25.05 19.68
CA ILE A 348 10.72 26.01 20.70
C ILE A 348 9.93 25.25 21.75
N PHE A 349 10.25 25.46 23.02
CA PHE A 349 9.54 24.88 24.15
C PHE A 349 8.72 25.94 24.89
N ASN A 350 7.44 25.65 25.08
CA ASN A 350 6.50 26.48 25.84
C ASN A 350 6.01 25.68 27.04
N ASN A 351 6.27 26.18 28.26
CA ASN A 351 5.82 25.51 29.47
C ASN A 351 4.28 25.46 29.56
N ILE A 352 3.62 26.55 29.15
CA ILE A 352 2.18 26.66 29.03
C ILE A 352 1.90 27.31 27.68
N TRP A 353 1.01 26.68 26.90
CA TRP A 353 0.55 27.20 25.62
C TRP A 353 -0.98 27.27 25.65
N THR A 354 -1.50 28.49 25.71
CA THR A 354 -2.91 28.78 25.98
C THR A 354 -3.50 29.73 24.96
N PHE A 355 -4.79 29.56 24.71
CA PHE A 355 -5.67 30.58 24.16
C PHE A 355 -6.85 30.75 25.10
N ASP A 356 -7.01 31.97 25.60
CA ASP A 356 -8.06 32.31 26.56
C ASP A 356 -9.45 32.24 25.93
N ASP A 357 -9.53 32.41 24.60
CA ASP A 357 -10.79 32.34 23.89
C ASP A 357 -10.66 31.94 22.42
N GLY A 358 -11.66 31.20 21.95
CA GLY A 358 -11.73 30.75 20.57
C GLY A 358 -12.93 29.88 20.27
N LEU A 359 -13.22 29.71 18.98
CA LEU A 359 -14.23 28.79 18.48
C LEU A 359 -13.59 27.44 18.15
N ILE A 360 -14.13 26.37 18.74
CA ILE A 360 -13.77 24.99 18.42
C ILE A 360 -14.88 24.33 17.60
N LEU A 361 -14.53 23.90 16.40
CA LEU A 361 -15.35 23.01 15.58
C LEU A 361 -14.95 21.57 15.87
N ARG A 362 -15.87 20.80 16.47
CA ARG A 362 -15.63 19.40 16.79
C ARG A 362 -16.00 18.50 15.61
N ASN A 363 -15.25 17.41 15.45
CA ASN A 363 -15.45 16.39 14.42
C ASN A 363 -15.34 16.92 12.98
N GLY A 364 -14.36 17.78 12.72
CA GLY A 364 -13.98 18.09 11.34
C GLY A 364 -13.46 16.81 10.67
N ASN A 365 -14.01 16.51 9.49
CA ASN A 365 -13.55 15.40 8.68
C ASN A 365 -12.37 15.87 7.80
N LEU A 366 -11.18 15.28 7.97
CA LEU A 366 -9.99 15.57 7.16
C LEU A 366 -10.19 15.33 5.66
N ASP A 367 -11.17 14.49 5.29
CA ASP A 367 -11.49 14.13 3.90
C ASP A 367 -12.48 15.12 3.23
N GLU A 368 -13.06 16.06 3.98
CA GLU A 368 -13.92 17.11 3.43
C GLU A 368 -13.11 18.37 3.10
N ASN A 369 -13.62 19.20 2.18
CA ASN A 369 -12.95 20.45 1.83
C ASN A 369 -12.82 21.32 3.10
N MET A 370 -11.60 21.43 3.63
CA MET A 370 -11.31 22.13 4.88
C MET A 370 -11.80 23.59 4.85
N GLU A 371 -11.86 24.19 3.65
CA GLU A 371 -12.40 25.52 3.44
C GLU A 371 -13.87 25.63 3.88
N HIS A 372 -14.66 24.57 3.71
CA HIS A 372 -16.05 24.55 4.17
C HIS A 372 -16.14 24.72 5.69
N TYR A 373 -15.25 24.08 6.45
CA TYR A 373 -15.22 24.23 7.90
C TYR A 373 -14.72 25.60 8.34
N TYR A 374 -13.79 26.19 7.59
CA TYR A 374 -13.32 27.56 7.83
C TYR A 374 -14.45 28.56 7.59
N GLU A 375 -15.23 28.40 6.52
CA GLU A 375 -16.41 29.22 6.25
C GLU A 375 -17.46 29.11 7.35
N LEU A 376 -17.69 27.92 7.90
CA LEU A 376 -18.62 27.73 9.02
C LEU A 376 -18.16 28.48 10.28
N LEU A 377 -16.86 28.41 10.61
CA LEU A 377 -16.27 29.16 11.71
C LEU A 377 -16.37 30.67 11.49
N ARG A 378 -16.02 31.16 10.29
CA ARG A 378 -16.13 32.58 9.90
C ARG A 378 -17.58 33.07 9.94
N THR A 379 -18.54 32.24 9.51
CA THR A 379 -19.97 32.58 9.51
C THR A 379 -20.51 32.67 10.94
N LYS A 380 -20.13 31.72 11.79
CA LYS A 380 -20.50 31.74 13.21
C LYS A 380 -19.88 32.94 13.93
N ALA A 381 -18.62 33.24 13.67
CA ALA A 381 -17.94 34.41 14.21
C ALA A 381 -18.64 35.72 13.77
N LYS A 382 -19.01 35.85 12.50
CA LYS A 382 -19.79 37.02 12.02
C LYS A 382 -21.16 37.14 12.70
N ALA A 383 -21.86 36.02 12.90
CA ALA A 383 -23.15 36.03 13.59
C ALA A 383 -23.04 36.42 15.07
N ASP A 384 -21.90 36.11 15.69
CA ASP A 384 -21.62 36.40 17.09
C ASP A 384 -20.78 37.69 17.28
N HIS A 385 -20.54 38.48 16.22
CA HIS A 385 -19.71 39.70 16.22
C HIS A 385 -18.26 39.49 16.73
N LEU A 386 -17.65 38.36 16.36
CA LEU A 386 -16.30 37.98 16.75
C LEU A 386 -15.32 38.10 15.57
N LYS A 387 -14.10 38.53 15.86
CA LYS A 387 -12.97 38.52 14.91
C LYS A 387 -12.01 37.37 15.21
N LEU A 388 -11.87 36.44 14.26
CA LEU A 388 -10.98 35.28 14.37
C LEU A 388 -9.54 35.57 13.93
N GLU A 389 -8.57 34.91 14.57
CA GLU A 389 -7.16 34.91 14.17
C GLU A 389 -6.89 33.81 13.12
N GLU A 390 -6.29 34.18 11.99
CA GLU A 390 -5.80 33.21 10.99
C GLU A 390 -4.27 33.14 11.01
N PRO A 391 -3.68 31.95 10.75
CA PRO A 391 -4.33 30.70 10.36
C PRO A 391 -4.88 29.88 11.54
N PHE A 392 -5.92 29.07 11.29
CA PHE A 392 -6.54 28.21 12.30
C PHE A 392 -5.68 27.00 12.69
N TYR A 393 -5.90 26.53 13.91
CA TYR A 393 -5.21 25.39 14.50
C TYR A 393 -5.99 24.09 14.29
N HIS A 394 -5.27 23.05 13.94
CA HIS A 394 -5.80 21.71 13.71
C HIS A 394 -5.30 20.79 14.81
N ILE A 395 -6.21 20.27 15.62
CA ILE A 395 -5.90 19.41 16.76
C ILE A 395 -6.28 17.99 16.37
N LEU A 396 -5.26 17.16 16.11
CA LEU A 396 -5.38 15.73 15.86
C LEU A 396 -5.28 14.99 17.19
N LYS A 397 -6.31 14.25 17.56
CA LYS A 397 -6.27 13.32 18.69
C LYS A 397 -6.08 11.88 18.19
N GLY A 398 -5.47 11.03 19.00
CA GLY A 398 -5.17 9.63 18.66
C GLY A 398 -6.37 8.74 18.29
N ASP A 399 -7.60 9.24 18.42
CA ASP A 399 -8.84 8.62 17.96
C ASP A 399 -9.21 8.95 16.49
N GLY A 400 -8.44 9.81 15.83
CA GLY A 400 -8.57 10.14 14.41
C GLY A 400 -9.50 11.32 14.12
N TYR A 401 -10.03 12.01 15.12
CA TYR A 401 -10.80 13.24 14.92
C TYR A 401 -9.87 14.46 14.79
N VAL A 402 -10.26 15.36 13.90
CA VAL A 402 -9.69 16.71 13.84
C VAL A 402 -10.66 17.69 14.45
N HIS A 403 -10.15 18.47 15.39
CA HIS A 403 -10.81 19.68 15.85
C HIS A 403 -10.13 20.88 15.21
N ILE A 404 -10.92 21.78 14.64
CA ILE A 404 -10.41 23.06 14.13
C ILE A 404 -10.68 24.09 15.22
N TYR A 405 -9.63 24.78 15.63
CA TYR A 405 -9.68 25.82 16.62
C TYR A 405 -9.28 27.16 16.00
N ALA A 406 -10.16 28.14 16.13
CA ALA A 406 -9.96 29.50 15.67
C ALA A 406 -9.92 30.44 16.90
N PRO A 407 -8.74 30.97 17.28
CA PRO A 407 -8.63 31.96 18.34
C PRO A 407 -9.44 33.21 18.02
N ILE A 408 -9.97 33.87 19.04
CA ILE A 408 -10.67 35.17 18.91
C ILE A 408 -9.71 36.28 19.32
N VAL A 409 -9.56 37.31 18.48
CA VAL A 409 -8.64 38.44 18.69
C VAL A 409 -9.36 39.64 19.30
N ILE A 410 -10.59 39.91 18.86
CA ILE A 410 -11.40 41.09 19.24
C ILE A 410 -12.88 40.68 19.26
N GLU A 411 -13.61 41.11 20.29
CA GLU A 411 -15.07 41.21 20.28
C GLU A 411 -15.43 42.63 19.81
N ASP A 412 -16.20 42.77 18.73
CA ASP A 412 -16.64 44.08 18.25
C ASP A 412 -17.75 44.68 19.13
#